data_AF-A0A931DSS5-F1
#
_entry.id   AF-A0A931DSS5-F1
#
_cell.length_a   1.000
_cell.length_b   1.000
_cell.length_c   1.000
_cell.angle_alpha   90.00
_cell.angle_beta   90.00
_cell.angle_gamma   90.00
#
_symmetry.space_group_name_H-M   'P 1'
#
loop_
_entity.id
_entity.type
_entity.pdbx_description
1 polymer ?
#
loop_
_entity_poly.entity_id
_entity_poly.type
_entity_poly.pdbx_seq_one_letter_code
_entity_poly.pdbx_strand_id
1 'polypeptide(L)'
;MPDHDAIDAIITASVRARRGAADHPDLVEVAAALVVLGAVRLNLDQTEARLLNTAQASGMSFDQIAAIFGLSAEAALERYRRLKPRLDVPAAPPPPPLPRRTTVRDEPSRLRRPTVDQPIWDELDDEDWGT
;
A
#
# COMPACT_ATOMS: atom_id res chain seq x y z
N MET A 1 9.96 -7.58 -1.73
CA MET A 1 9.20 -7.36 -2.98
C MET A 1 8.34 -6.16 -2.71
N PRO A 2 8.40 -5.09 -3.51
CA PRO A 2 7.81 -3.79 -3.18
C PRO A 2 6.31 -3.87 -2.80
N ASP A 3 5.58 -4.83 -3.36
CA ASP A 3 4.17 -5.10 -3.04
C ASP A 3 3.95 -5.61 -1.59
N HIS A 4 4.85 -6.46 -1.08
CA HIS A 4 4.78 -6.96 0.30
C HIS A 4 5.11 -5.85 1.30
N ASP A 5 6.12 -5.03 0.98
CA ASP A 5 6.54 -3.91 1.82
C ASP A 5 5.41 -2.86 1.95
N ALA A 6 4.63 -2.64 0.88
CA ALA A 6 3.47 -1.76 0.89
C ALA A 6 2.32 -2.29 1.77
N ILE A 7 2.01 -3.60 1.70
CA ILE A 7 1.00 -4.22 2.55
C ILE A 7 1.42 -4.16 4.02
N ASP A 8 2.67 -4.50 4.34
CA ASP A 8 3.21 -4.49 5.69
C ASP A 8 3.19 -3.09 6.31
N ALA A 9 3.47 -2.05 5.51
CA ALA A 9 3.40 -0.66 5.95
C ALA A 9 1.99 -0.28 6.42
N ILE A 10 0.95 -0.65 5.66
CA ILE A 10 -0.46 -0.35 6.01
C ILE A 10 -0.93 -1.16 7.23
N ILE A 11 -0.53 -2.42 7.34
CA ILE A 11 -0.81 -3.25 8.53
C ILE A 11 -0.15 -2.61 9.76
N THR A 12 1.11 -2.20 9.64
CA THR A 12 1.86 -1.57 10.74
C THR A 12 1.24 -0.24 11.14
N ALA A 13 0.85 0.61 10.19
CA ALA A 13 0.13 1.87 10.45
C ALA A 13 -1.18 1.60 11.19
N SER A 14 -1.97 0.62 10.75
CA SER A 14 -3.23 0.21 11.40
C SER A 14 -3.05 -0.25 12.84
N VAL A 15 -1.97 -1.00 13.14
CA VAL A 15 -1.65 -1.45 14.50
C VAL A 15 -1.25 -0.28 15.39
N ARG A 16 -0.47 0.68 14.87
CA ARG A 16 -0.07 1.89 15.61
C ARG A 16 -1.28 2.80 15.90
N ALA A 17 -2.14 3.00 14.91
CA ALA A 17 -3.38 3.76 15.04
C ALA A 17 -4.27 3.23 16.18
N ARG A 18 -4.47 1.91 16.26
CA ARG A 18 -5.23 1.27 17.35
C ARG A 18 -4.62 1.48 18.75
N ARG A 19 -3.33 1.79 18.83
CA ARG A 19 -2.61 2.08 20.08
C ARG A 19 -2.59 3.58 20.42
N GLY A 20 -3.36 4.41 19.70
CA GLY A 20 -3.48 5.85 19.95
C GLY A 20 -2.48 6.71 19.19
N ALA A 21 -1.75 6.15 18.20
CA ALA A 21 -0.95 6.98 17.31
C ALA A 21 -1.86 7.76 16.35
N ALA A 22 -1.49 9.02 16.05
CA ALA A 22 -2.26 9.87 15.13
C ALA A 22 -2.22 9.40 13.66
N ASP A 23 -1.28 8.51 13.31
CA ASP A 23 -1.05 8.03 11.95
C ASP A 23 -1.99 6.87 11.60
N HIS A 24 -3.22 7.23 11.21
CA HIS A 24 -4.22 6.28 10.69
C HIS A 24 -4.06 6.18 9.17
N PRO A 25 -3.97 4.97 8.61
CA PRO A 25 -4.03 4.84 7.16
C PRO A 25 -5.40 5.31 6.68
N ASP A 26 -5.42 6.11 5.63
CA ASP A 26 -6.67 6.59 5.05
C ASP A 26 -7.36 5.49 4.22
N LEU A 27 -8.62 5.74 3.83
CA LEU A 27 -9.42 4.77 3.09
C LEU A 27 -8.80 4.42 1.72
N VAL A 28 -8.12 5.38 1.09
CA VAL A 28 -7.49 5.19 -0.23
C VAL A 28 -6.26 4.30 -0.09
N GLU A 29 -5.44 4.53 0.94
CA GLU A 29 -4.27 3.71 1.27
C GLU A 29 -4.66 2.25 1.57
N VAL A 30 -5.74 2.03 2.34
CA VAL A 30 -6.27 0.68 2.61
C VAL A 30 -6.81 0.02 1.34
N ALA A 31 -7.60 0.74 0.55
CA ALA A 31 -8.14 0.21 -0.71
C ALA A 31 -7.02 -0.18 -1.68
N ALA A 32 -5.97 0.63 -1.78
CA ALA A 32 -4.86 0.36 -2.66
C ALA A 32 -4.03 -0.85 -2.18
N ALA A 33 -3.83 -1.02 -0.87
CA ALA A 33 -3.20 -2.23 -0.32
C ALA A 33 -4.02 -3.51 -0.61
N LEU A 34 -5.36 -3.43 -0.60
CA LEU A 34 -6.21 -4.56 -0.99
C LEU A 34 -6.10 -4.91 -2.48
N VAL A 35 -5.95 -3.91 -3.34
CA VAL A 35 -5.67 -4.13 -4.78
C VAL A 35 -4.33 -4.84 -4.97
N VAL A 36 -3.27 -4.38 -4.29
CA VAL A 36 -1.95 -5.02 -4.31
C VAL A 36 -2.03 -6.46 -3.81
N LEU A 37 -2.73 -6.72 -2.69
CA LEU A 37 -2.95 -8.07 -2.17
C LEU A 37 -3.68 -8.97 -3.18
N GLY A 38 -4.66 -8.43 -3.90
CA GLY A 38 -5.35 -9.13 -4.99
C GLY A 38 -4.40 -9.56 -6.10
N ALA A 39 -3.51 -8.67 -6.54
CA ALA A 39 -2.49 -8.96 -7.54
C ALA A 39 -1.49 -10.02 -7.07
N VAL A 40 -1.02 -9.93 -5.82
CA VAL A 40 -0.13 -10.93 -5.22
C VAL A 40 -0.79 -12.31 -5.17
N ARG A 41 -2.06 -12.39 -4.75
CA ARG A 41 -2.83 -13.65 -4.74
C ARG A 41 -2.97 -14.24 -6.13
N LEU A 42 -3.27 -13.43 -7.13
CA LEU A 42 -3.36 -13.89 -8.52
C LEU A 42 -2.02 -14.46 -9.00
N ASN A 43 -0.91 -13.78 -8.72
CA ASN A 43 0.43 -14.23 -9.11
C ASN A 43 0.82 -15.56 -8.41
N LEU A 44 0.49 -15.69 -7.11
CA LEU A 44 0.69 -16.94 -6.38
C LEU A 44 -0.17 -18.07 -6.95
N ASP A 45 -1.45 -17.82 -7.20
CA ASP A 45 -2.35 -18.80 -7.80
C ASP A 45 -1.86 -19.27 -9.19
N GLN A 46 -1.34 -18.35 -10.01
CA GLN A 46 -0.74 -18.67 -11.31
C GLN A 46 0.54 -19.49 -11.18
N THR A 47 1.41 -19.12 -10.23
CA THR A 47 2.64 -19.85 -9.95
C THR A 47 2.33 -21.27 -9.49
N GLU A 48 1.36 -21.42 -8.58
CA GLU A 48 0.91 -22.72 -8.12
C GLU A 48 0.30 -23.56 -9.26
N ALA A 49 -0.55 -22.96 -10.10
CA ALA A 49 -1.12 -23.64 -11.27
C ALA A 49 -0.01 -24.17 -12.21
N ARG A 50 1.03 -23.38 -12.47
CA ARG A 50 2.17 -23.78 -13.31
C ARG A 50 2.95 -24.94 -12.69
N LEU A 51 3.20 -24.90 -11.39
CA LEU A 51 3.90 -25.97 -10.67
C LEU A 51 3.09 -27.26 -10.65
N LEU A 52 1.79 -27.20 -10.35
CA LEU A 52 0.91 -28.37 -10.38
C LEU A 52 0.82 -28.98 -11.79
N ASN A 53 0.71 -28.14 -12.82
CA ASN A 53 0.71 -28.60 -14.21
C ASN A 53 2.05 -29.26 -14.59
N THR A 54 3.17 -28.67 -14.17
CA THR A 54 4.52 -29.24 -14.38
C THR A 54 4.68 -30.58 -13.66
N ALA A 55 4.21 -30.68 -12.42
CA ALA A 55 4.25 -31.92 -11.65
C ALA A 55 3.45 -33.04 -12.34
N GLN A 56 2.23 -32.73 -12.81
CA GLN A 56 1.41 -33.66 -13.58
C GLN A 56 2.08 -34.08 -14.90
N ALA A 57 2.64 -33.12 -15.65
CA ALA A 57 3.37 -33.41 -16.88
C ALA A 57 4.63 -34.25 -16.65
N SER A 58 5.21 -34.18 -15.44
CA SER A 58 6.36 -35.01 -15.03
C SER A 58 5.95 -36.38 -14.49
N GLY A 59 4.66 -36.74 -14.54
CA GLY A 59 4.14 -38.04 -14.10
C GLY A 59 3.87 -38.16 -12.60
N MET A 60 3.91 -37.06 -11.84
CA MET A 60 3.61 -37.08 -10.41
C MET A 60 2.11 -37.30 -10.17
N SER A 61 1.74 -38.25 -9.31
CA SER A 61 0.34 -38.52 -8.98
C SER A 61 -0.23 -37.47 -8.03
N PHE A 62 -1.57 -37.37 -7.95
CA PHE A 62 -2.22 -36.48 -6.99
C PHE A 62 -1.96 -36.90 -5.53
N ASP A 63 -1.72 -38.19 -5.26
CA ASP A 63 -1.30 -38.65 -3.92
C ASP A 63 0.07 -38.09 -3.53
N GLN A 64 1.03 -38.11 -4.46
CA GLN A 64 2.37 -37.56 -4.24
C GLN A 64 2.33 -36.05 -4.04
N ILE A 65 1.52 -35.34 -4.84
CA ILE A 65 1.29 -33.90 -4.68
C ILE A 65 0.62 -33.62 -3.33
N ALA A 66 -0.41 -34.38 -2.97
CA ALA A 66 -1.16 -34.21 -1.73
C ALA A 66 -0.26 -34.39 -0.49
N ALA A 67 0.65 -35.37 -0.53
CA ALA A 67 1.63 -35.59 0.53
C ALA A 67 2.54 -34.37 0.78
N ILE A 68 2.94 -33.64 -0.28
CA ILE A 68 3.76 -32.42 -0.17
C ILE A 68 2.98 -31.29 0.51
N PHE A 69 1.68 -31.15 0.19
CA PHE A 69 0.83 -30.09 0.74
C PHE A 69 0.17 -30.44 2.08
N GLY A 70 0.31 -31.68 2.57
CA GLY A 70 -0.41 -32.16 3.75
C GLY A 70 -1.93 -32.21 3.54
N LEU A 71 -2.37 -32.55 2.32
CA LEU A 71 -3.77 -32.62 1.91
C LEU A 71 -4.18 -34.07 1.58
N SER A 72 -5.47 -34.31 1.34
CA SER A 72 -5.91 -35.53 0.67
C SER A 72 -5.71 -35.43 -0.85
N ALA A 73 -5.71 -36.56 -1.55
CA ALA A 73 -5.59 -36.61 -3.01
C ALA A 73 -6.75 -35.88 -3.71
N GLU A 74 -7.97 -36.02 -3.18
CA GLU A 74 -9.16 -35.32 -3.69
C GLU A 74 -9.02 -33.80 -3.51
N ALA A 75 -8.51 -33.35 -2.36
CA ALA A 75 -8.28 -31.94 -2.10
C ALA A 75 -7.19 -31.35 -3.01
N ALA A 76 -6.15 -32.12 -3.32
CA ALA A 76 -5.12 -31.73 -4.29
C ALA A 76 -5.67 -31.65 -5.72
N LEU A 77 -6.50 -32.63 -6.13
CA LEU A 77 -7.18 -32.63 -7.42
C LEU A 77 -8.13 -31.44 -7.58
N GLU A 78 -8.93 -31.15 -6.55
CA GLU A 78 -9.86 -30.03 -6.56
C GLU A 78 -9.12 -28.69 -6.61
N ARG A 79 -8.04 -28.54 -5.84
CA ARG A 79 -7.13 -27.38 -5.90
C ARG A 79 -6.57 -27.22 -7.31
N TYR A 80 -6.10 -28.28 -7.95
CA TYR A 80 -5.62 -28.24 -9.33
C TYR A 80 -6.72 -27.80 -10.31
N ARG A 81 -7.93 -28.38 -10.22
CA ARG A 81 -9.07 -28.00 -11.08
C ARG A 81 -9.44 -26.53 -10.94
N ARG A 82 -9.46 -26.01 -9.71
CA ARG A 82 -9.76 -24.60 -9.42
C ARG A 82 -8.70 -23.64 -9.97
N LEU A 83 -7.43 -24.06 -9.96
CA LEU A 83 -6.31 -23.21 -10.37
C LEU A 83 -5.98 -23.32 -11.86
N LYS A 84 -6.29 -24.44 -12.51
CA LYS A 84 -6.00 -24.68 -13.93
C LYS A 84 -6.43 -23.55 -14.87
N PRO A 85 -7.64 -22.94 -14.74
CA PRO A 85 -8.06 -21.82 -15.60
C PRO A 85 -7.17 -20.58 -15.50
N ARG A 86 -6.38 -20.44 -14.43
CA ARG A 86 -5.52 -19.26 -14.21
C ARG A 86 -4.23 -19.31 -15.02
N LEU A 87 -3.88 -20.44 -15.63
CA LEU A 87 -2.72 -20.56 -16.51
C LEU A 87 -2.77 -19.59 -17.69
N ASP A 88 -3.99 -19.29 -18.17
CA ASP A 88 -4.24 -18.49 -19.37
C ASP A 88 -4.54 -17.02 -19.06
N VAL A 89 -4.58 -16.64 -17.78
CA VAL A 89 -4.83 -15.25 -17.38
C VAL A 89 -3.51 -14.48 -17.50
N PRO A 90 -3.44 -13.38 -18.28
CA PRO A 90 -2.23 -12.55 -18.29
C PRO A 90 -1.97 -12.01 -16.88
N ALA A 91 -0.71 -12.07 -16.44
CA ALA A 91 -0.32 -11.46 -15.18
C ALA A 91 -0.75 -9.98 -15.21
N ALA A 92 -1.53 -9.56 -14.22
CA ALA A 92 -1.94 -8.17 -14.13
C ALA A 92 -0.68 -7.29 -14.10
N PRO A 93 -0.59 -6.21 -14.89
CA PRO A 93 0.52 -5.28 -14.77
C PRO A 93 0.59 -4.80 -13.31
N PRO A 94 1.79 -4.64 -12.74
CA PRO A 94 1.92 -4.20 -11.35
C PRO A 94 1.13 -2.90 -11.18
N PRO A 95 0.35 -2.75 -10.11
CA PRO A 95 -0.34 -1.50 -9.85
C PRO A 95 0.70 -0.38 -9.82
N PRO A 96 0.37 0.82 -10.33
CA PRO A 96 1.29 1.95 -10.27
C PRO A 96 1.72 2.15 -8.81
N PRO A 97 3.01 2.49 -8.56
CA PRO A 97 3.50 2.68 -7.21
C PRO A 97 2.61 3.70 -6.51
N LEU A 98 2.15 3.35 -5.30
CA LEU A 98 1.39 4.28 -4.46
C LEU A 98 2.20 5.58 -4.35
N PRO A 99 1.54 6.76 -4.39
CA PRO A 99 2.24 8.01 -4.15
C PRO A 99 2.93 7.89 -2.78
N ARG A 100 4.27 7.81 -2.80
CA ARG A 100 5.04 7.82 -1.56
C ARG A 100 4.71 9.13 -0.89
N ARG A 101 4.07 9.06 0.27
CA ARG A 101 3.89 10.20 1.17
C ARG A 101 5.30 10.71 1.46
N THR A 102 5.71 11.72 0.69
CA THR A 102 6.93 12.44 0.96
C THR A 102 6.60 13.10 2.27
N THR A 103 7.21 12.62 3.36
CA THR A 103 7.18 13.35 4.61
C THR A 103 7.78 14.71 4.27
N VAL A 104 6.92 15.68 4.00
CA VAL A 104 7.21 17.08 4.26
C VAL A 104 7.46 17.07 5.76
N ARG A 105 8.72 16.83 6.09
CA ARG A 105 9.30 17.12 7.38
C ARG A 105 8.90 18.56 7.61
N ASP A 106 7.93 18.76 8.50
CA ASP A 106 7.60 20.07 9.04
C ASP A 106 8.94 20.75 9.33
N GLU A 107 9.29 21.71 8.48
CA GLU A 107 10.29 22.69 8.86
C GLU A 107 9.74 23.31 10.14
N PRO A 108 10.47 23.26 11.26
CA PRO A 108 10.03 23.96 12.45
C PRO A 108 9.98 25.43 12.05
N SER A 109 8.79 26.01 12.11
CA SER A 109 8.46 27.42 11.93
C SER A 109 9.42 28.31 12.73
N ARG A 110 10.62 28.53 12.19
CA ARG A 110 11.52 29.60 12.57
C ARG A 110 11.04 30.78 11.78
N LEU A 111 10.17 31.57 12.40
CA LEU A 111 10.16 33.04 12.38
C LEU A 111 8.76 33.55 12.76
N ARG A 112 8.61 33.93 14.03
CA ARG A 112 8.19 35.30 14.39
C ARG A 112 8.32 35.47 15.90
N ARG A 113 9.43 36.09 16.32
CA ARG A 113 9.42 36.92 17.53
C ARG A 113 8.56 38.16 17.23
N PRO A 114 7.76 38.66 18.18
CA PRO A 114 7.12 39.96 18.03
C PRO A 114 8.19 41.02 18.27
N THR A 115 8.70 41.64 17.20
CA THR A 115 9.49 42.86 17.31
C THR A 115 8.53 44.03 17.15
N VAL A 116 8.40 44.79 18.24
CA VAL A 116 7.84 46.13 18.31
C VAL A 116 8.55 47.00 17.26
N ASP A 117 7.80 47.54 16.30
CA ASP A 117 8.01 48.86 15.70
C ASP A 117 6.95 49.08 14.61
N GLN A 118 5.97 49.95 14.90
CA GLN A 118 5.09 50.51 13.87
C GLN A 118 5.75 51.78 13.34
N PRO A 119 6.02 51.91 12.03
CA PRO A 119 6.18 53.22 11.42
C PRO A 119 4.79 53.76 11.10
N ILE A 120 4.45 54.88 11.74
CA ILE A 120 3.29 55.72 11.46
C ILE A 120 3.65 56.56 10.21
N TRP A 121 2.91 56.34 9.13
CA TRP A 121 2.80 57.18 7.93
C TRP A 121 1.30 57.13 7.58
N ASP A 122 0.55 58.19 7.34
CA ASP A 122 0.85 59.50 6.78
C ASP A 122 -0.23 60.51 7.20
N GLU A 123 0.17 61.78 7.20
CA GLU A 123 -0.56 62.93 6.66
C GLU A 123 -2.07 63.01 6.91
N LEU A 124 -2.46 63.87 7.85
CA LEU A 124 -3.61 64.75 7.68
C LEU A 124 -3.25 66.17 8.11
N ASP A 125 -3.13 66.99 7.07
CA ASP A 125 -3.38 68.42 6.98
C ASP A 125 -2.57 69.42 7.82
N ASP A 126 -1.68 70.08 7.06
CA ASP A 126 -1.29 71.46 7.23
C ASP A 126 -2.53 72.38 7.35
N GLU A 127 -2.87 72.83 8.56
CA GLU A 127 -3.66 74.06 8.73
C GLU A 127 -2.99 75.02 9.73
N ASP A 128 -2.30 75.97 9.12
CA ASP A 128 -1.89 77.28 9.60
C ASP A 128 -2.95 77.98 10.47
N TRP A 129 -2.70 78.12 11.77
CA TRP A 129 -3.33 79.15 12.60
C TRP A 129 -2.28 79.75 13.56
N GLY A 130 -1.46 80.64 13.02
CA GLY A 130 -0.65 81.55 13.82
C GLY A 130 -1.49 82.65 14.49
N THR A 131 -1.22 82.83 15.79
CA THR A 131 -1.28 84.05 16.65
C THR A 131 -2.51 84.94 16.70
#